data_AF-A0AAU9XG46-F1
#
_entry.id   AF-A0AAU9XG46-F1
#
_cell.length_a   1.000
_cell.length_b   1.000
_cell.length_c   1.000
_cell.angle_alpha   90.00
_cell.angle_beta   90.00
_cell.angle_gamma   90.00
#
_symmetry.space_group_name_H-M   'P 1'
#
loop_
_entity.id
_entity.type
_entity.pdbx_description
1 polymer ?
#
loop_
_entity_poly.entity_id
_entity_poly.type
_entity_poly.pdbx_seq_one_letter_code
_entity_poly.pdbx_strand_id
1 'polypeptide(L)'
;SDSQLEDAVKEVRSITPNIGQRRLLGALRARGFRIQRWRVRYCLRRKDPLGTALRWSTPVYRRKYSVPTPNALWHIDGNHKLTRYRFVVHCCVDGYSRVIVYATLTDNNRADTVLELFIKGVQSLAYLQE
;
A
#
# COMPACT_ATOMS: atom_id res chain seq x y z
N SER A 1 12.48 -20.52 22.38
CA SER A 1 11.57 -21.67 22.26
C SER A 1 10.23 -21.26 21.66
N ASP A 2 9.32 -22.19 21.36
CA ASP A 2 7.95 -21.85 20.96
C ASP A 2 7.16 -21.20 22.11
N SER A 3 7.41 -21.58 23.37
CA SER A 3 6.79 -20.94 24.54
C SER A 3 7.10 -19.44 24.64
N GLN A 4 8.36 -19.04 24.46
CA GLN A 4 8.76 -17.62 24.48
C GLN A 4 8.09 -16.80 23.38
N LEU A 5 7.93 -17.36 22.17
CA LEU A 5 7.19 -16.70 21.10
C LEU A 5 5.72 -16.55 21.50
N GLU A 6 5.14 -17.60 22.05
CA GLU A 6 3.75 -17.61 22.47
C GLU A 6 3.45 -16.55 23.53
N ASP A 7 4.33 -16.37 24.51
CA ASP A 7 4.17 -15.36 25.56
C ASP A 7 4.35 -13.94 25.02
N ALA A 8 5.36 -13.71 24.18
CA ALA A 8 5.52 -12.44 23.49
C ALA A 8 4.30 -12.07 22.63
N VAL A 9 3.69 -13.06 21.95
CA VAL A 9 2.45 -12.84 21.19
C VAL A 9 1.27 -12.50 22.11
N LYS A 10 1.16 -13.12 23.29
CA LYS A 10 0.11 -12.79 24.28
C LYS A 10 0.25 -11.33 24.75
N GLU A 11 1.46 -10.91 25.10
CA GLU A 11 1.74 -9.55 25.54
C GLU A 11 1.44 -8.51 24.44
N VAL A 12 1.83 -8.78 23.19
CA VAL A 12 1.48 -7.87 22.09
C VAL A 12 -0.03 -7.81 21.88
N ARG A 13 -0.74 -8.92 22.04
CA ARG A 13 -2.20 -8.99 21.87
C ARG A 13 -2.97 -8.35 23.03
N SER A 14 -2.43 -8.31 24.25
CA SER A 14 -3.10 -7.57 25.35
C SER A 14 -3.18 -6.07 25.04
N ILE A 15 -2.19 -5.53 24.33
CA ILE A 15 -2.16 -4.14 23.86
C ILE A 15 -2.96 -3.96 22.56
N THR A 16 -2.88 -4.91 21.63
CA THR A 16 -3.58 -4.85 20.34
C THR A 16 -4.25 -6.20 20.01
N PRO A 17 -5.48 -6.44 20.51
CA PRO A 17 -6.14 -7.75 20.45
C PRO A 17 -6.27 -8.33 19.03
N ASN A 18 -6.56 -7.45 18.07
CA ASN A 18 -6.76 -7.78 16.66
C ASN A 18 -5.52 -7.45 15.79
N ILE A 19 -4.31 -7.54 16.34
CA ILE A 19 -3.10 -7.25 15.57
C ILE A 19 -2.94 -8.20 14.36
N GLY A 20 -2.67 -7.64 13.18
CA GLY A 20 -2.43 -8.43 11.96
C GLY A 20 -1.00 -8.97 11.90
N GLN A 21 -0.78 -10.03 11.10
CA GLN A 21 0.51 -10.73 11.00
C GLN A 21 1.71 -9.79 10.77
N ARG A 22 1.60 -8.82 9.83
CA ARG A 22 2.70 -7.88 9.54
C ARG A 22 3.03 -6.98 10.73
N ARG A 23 2.01 -6.46 11.41
CA ARG A 23 2.18 -5.55 12.55
C ARG A 23 2.72 -6.32 13.76
N LEU A 24 2.26 -7.55 13.99
CA LEU A 24 2.80 -8.44 15.02
C LEU A 24 4.29 -8.75 14.77
N LEU A 25 4.67 -9.06 13.54
CA LEU A 25 6.06 -9.29 13.19
C LEU A 25 6.93 -8.04 13.47
N GLY A 26 6.40 -6.84 13.19
CA GLY A 26 7.06 -5.58 13.54
C GLY A 26 7.22 -5.39 15.05
N ALA A 27 6.15 -5.64 15.82
CA ALA A 27 6.17 -5.54 17.28
C ALA A 27 7.13 -6.53 17.95
N LEU A 28 7.21 -7.76 17.42
CA LEU A 28 8.18 -8.77 17.86
C LEU A 28 9.62 -8.33 17.53
N ARG A 29 9.87 -7.79 16.33
CA ARG A 29 11.19 -7.27 15.94
C ARG A 29 11.63 -6.10 16.82
N ALA A 30 10.71 -5.21 17.17
CA ALA A 30 10.99 -4.09 18.08
C ALA A 30 11.39 -4.57 19.49
N ARG A 31 10.87 -5.73 19.92
CA ARG A 31 11.27 -6.43 21.16
C ARG A 31 12.52 -7.32 21.00
N GLY A 32 13.25 -7.21 19.89
CA GLY A 32 14.47 -7.97 19.64
C GLY A 32 14.27 -9.38 19.05
N PHE A 33 13.03 -9.84 18.83
CA PHE A 33 12.79 -11.17 18.27
C PHE A 33 13.00 -11.20 16.75
N ARG A 34 13.88 -12.10 16.29
CA ARG A 34 14.08 -12.42 14.86
C ARG A 34 13.47 -13.78 14.54
N ILE A 35 12.17 -13.80 14.26
CA ILE A 35 11.40 -15.04 14.05
C ILE A 35 10.93 -15.14 12.60
N GLN A 36 10.94 -16.36 12.04
CA GLN A 36 10.45 -16.62 10.69
C GLN A 36 8.94 -16.29 10.59
N ARG A 37 8.54 -15.68 9.47
CA ARG A 37 7.14 -15.27 9.22
C ARG A 37 6.13 -16.42 9.37
N TRP A 38 6.51 -17.63 8.97
CA TRP A 38 5.64 -18.80 9.03
C TRP A 38 5.35 -19.24 10.47
N ARG A 39 6.32 -19.13 11.40
CA ARG A 39 6.14 -19.44 12.83
C ARG A 39 5.18 -18.49 13.50
N VAL A 40 5.31 -17.19 13.22
CA VAL A 40 4.36 -16.17 13.72
C VAL A 40 2.95 -16.44 13.18
N ARG A 41 2.83 -16.81 11.89
CA ARG A 41 1.54 -17.17 11.28
C ARG A 41 0.95 -18.44 11.91
N TYR A 42 1.77 -19.45 12.16
CA TYR A 42 1.35 -20.69 12.81
C TYR A 42 0.85 -20.43 14.24
N CYS A 43 1.60 -19.65 15.03
CA CYS A 43 1.20 -19.22 16.36
C CYS A 43 -0.12 -18.45 16.36
N LEU A 44 -0.30 -17.49 15.45
CA LEU A 44 -1.55 -16.74 15.30
C LEU A 44 -2.75 -17.66 14.98
N ARG A 45 -2.59 -18.59 14.03
CA ARG A 45 -3.65 -19.54 13.69
C ARG A 45 -4.04 -20.44 14.86
N ARG A 46 -3.08 -20.88 15.67
CA ARG A 46 -3.36 -21.68 16.89
C ARG A 46 -4.07 -20.85 17.97
N LYS A 47 -3.67 -19.59 18.18
CA LYS A 47 -4.20 -18.74 19.25
C LYS A 47 -5.46 -17.96 18.91
N ASP A 48 -5.77 -17.82 17.63
CA ASP A 48 -6.94 -17.12 17.12
C ASP A 48 -7.38 -17.73 15.78
N PRO A 49 -7.86 -18.99 15.77
CA PRO A 49 -8.27 -19.65 14.55
C PRO A 49 -9.44 -18.91 13.89
N LEU A 50 -10.42 -18.45 14.69
CA LEU A 50 -11.59 -17.72 14.21
C LEU A 50 -11.22 -16.34 13.67
N GLY A 51 -10.51 -15.51 14.44
CA GLY A 51 -10.11 -14.18 14.00
C GLY A 51 -9.08 -14.21 12.86
N THR A 52 -8.31 -15.29 12.73
CA THR A 52 -7.48 -15.51 11.54
C THR A 52 -8.35 -15.87 10.33
N ALA A 53 -9.30 -16.80 10.46
CA ALA A 53 -10.20 -17.18 9.38
C ALA A 53 -11.04 -15.99 8.89
N LEU A 54 -11.66 -15.24 9.81
CA LEU A 54 -12.50 -14.08 9.49
C LEU A 54 -11.75 -13.02 8.67
N ARG A 55 -10.49 -12.73 9.01
CA ARG A 55 -9.68 -11.77 8.24
C ARG A 55 -9.35 -12.22 6.83
N TRP A 56 -9.25 -13.52 6.61
CA TRP A 56 -8.99 -14.09 5.29
C TRP A 56 -10.28 -14.23 4.49
N SER A 57 -11.42 -14.39 5.19
CA SER A 57 -12.72 -14.52 4.57
C SER A 57 -13.41 -13.20 4.28
N THR A 58 -12.99 -12.07 4.85
CA THR A 58 -13.57 -10.76 4.52
C THR A 58 -13.13 -10.32 3.12
N PRO A 59 -14.00 -10.37 2.10
CA PRO A 59 -13.66 -9.77 0.82
C PRO A 59 -13.59 -8.25 0.99
N VAL A 60 -12.57 -7.63 0.41
CA VAL A 60 -12.58 -6.17 0.24
C VAL A 60 -13.64 -5.87 -0.82
N TYR A 61 -14.80 -5.36 -0.40
CA TYR A 61 -15.84 -4.92 -1.34
C TYR A 61 -15.33 -3.71 -2.11
N ARG A 62 -14.91 -3.94 -3.37
CA ARG A 62 -14.49 -2.87 -4.26
C ARG A 62 -15.72 -2.30 -4.94
N ARG A 63 -15.96 -0.99 -4.77
CA ARG A 63 -16.99 -0.29 -5.52
C ARG A 63 -16.66 -0.36 -7.02
N LYS A 64 -17.68 -0.46 -7.87
CA LYS A 64 -17.50 -0.21 -9.31
C LYS A 64 -17.07 1.25 -9.46
N TYR A 65 -15.84 1.44 -9.91
CA TYR A 65 -15.31 2.76 -10.21
C TYR A 65 -15.71 3.14 -11.63
N SER A 66 -16.36 4.29 -11.79
CA SER A 66 -16.79 4.82 -13.08
C SER A 66 -16.53 6.32 -13.13
N VAL A 67 -16.01 6.78 -14.26
CA VAL A 67 -15.90 8.19 -14.65
C VAL A 67 -16.75 8.36 -15.90
N PRO A 68 -17.38 9.52 -16.17
CA PRO A 68 -18.33 9.64 -17.28
C PRO A 68 -17.70 9.54 -18.67
N THR A 69 -16.54 10.15 -18.90
CA THR A 69 -15.88 10.25 -20.21
C THR A 69 -14.35 10.32 -20.07
N PRO A 70 -13.57 10.03 -21.13
CA PRO A 70 -12.14 10.36 -21.16
C PRO A 70 -11.90 11.83 -20.80
N ASN A 71 -10.78 12.12 -20.13
CA ASN A 71 -10.36 13.46 -19.70
C ASN A 71 -11.29 14.19 -18.73
N ALA A 72 -12.36 13.55 -18.23
CA ALA A 72 -13.21 14.15 -17.20
C ALA A 72 -12.57 14.15 -15.80
N LEU A 73 -11.66 13.21 -15.52
CA LEU A 73 -10.97 13.12 -14.23
C LEU A 73 -9.65 12.35 -14.38
N TRP A 74 -8.56 12.92 -13.90
CA TRP A 74 -7.25 12.27 -13.82
C TRP A 74 -6.88 11.94 -12.38
N HIS A 75 -6.23 10.79 -12.18
CA HIS A 75 -5.65 10.39 -10.89
C HIS A 75 -4.15 10.56 -10.94
N ILE A 76 -3.61 11.35 -10.02
CA ILE A 76 -2.19 11.58 -9.86
C ILE A 76 -1.75 10.96 -8.53
N ASP A 77 -0.69 10.16 -8.56
CA ASP A 77 -0.12 9.54 -7.35
C ASP A 77 1.41 9.47 -7.42
N GLY A 78 2.05 9.50 -6.24
CA GLY A 78 3.49 9.40 -6.06
C GLY A 78 3.87 8.05 -5.44
N ASN A 79 4.66 7.24 -6.14
CA ASN A 79 5.16 5.98 -5.64
C ASN A 79 6.50 6.14 -4.91
N HIS A 80 6.48 5.93 -3.60
CA HIS A 80 7.63 6.10 -2.70
C HIS A 80 8.45 4.82 -2.46
N LYS A 81 8.26 3.75 -3.24
CA LYS A 81 9.02 2.50 -3.03
C LYS A 81 10.53 2.68 -3.19
N LEU A 82 10.95 3.67 -3.97
CA LEU A 82 12.35 3.98 -4.25
C LEU A 82 12.91 5.15 -3.42
N THR A 83 12.17 5.64 -2.41
CA THR A 83 12.61 6.80 -1.61
C THR A 83 13.91 6.55 -0.85
N ARG A 84 14.28 5.28 -0.58
CA ARG A 84 15.61 4.95 -0.03
C ARG A 84 16.77 5.40 -0.93
N TYR A 85 16.53 5.45 -2.24
CA TYR A 85 17.47 5.94 -3.25
C TYR A 85 17.19 7.38 -3.67
N ARG A 86 16.37 8.10 -2.88
CA ARG A 86 15.89 9.46 -3.15
C ARG A 86 15.03 9.58 -4.41
N PHE A 87 14.48 8.49 -4.94
CA PHE A 87 13.59 8.55 -6.08
C PHE A 87 12.11 8.44 -5.71
N VAL A 88 11.27 9.13 -6.48
CA VAL A 88 9.81 9.08 -6.45
C VAL A 88 9.31 8.94 -7.88
N VAL A 89 8.41 7.98 -8.13
CA VAL A 89 7.75 7.86 -9.43
C VAL A 89 6.41 8.58 -9.35
N HIS A 90 6.24 9.65 -10.13
CA HIS A 90 4.95 10.32 -10.27
C HIS A 90 4.22 9.73 -11.46
N CYS A 91 2.99 9.29 -11.25
CA CYS A 91 2.15 8.75 -12.31
C CYS A 91 0.82 9.49 -12.36
N CYS A 92 0.32 9.69 -13.58
CA CYS A 92 -1.02 10.19 -13.84
C CYS A 92 -1.75 9.23 -14.78
N VAL A 93 -2.99 8.89 -14.44
CA VAL A 93 -3.86 8.03 -15.26
C VAL A 93 -5.22 8.68 -15.47
N ASP A 94 -5.74 8.54 -16.69
CA ASP A 94 -7.12 8.94 -16.98
C ASP A 94 -8.10 8.00 -16.27
N GLY A 95 -9.09 8.59 -15.59
CA GLY A 95 -10.03 7.86 -14.74
C GLY A 95 -11.02 7.01 -15.51
N TYR A 96 -11.32 7.36 -16.77
CA TYR A 96 -12.22 6.61 -17.63
C TYR A 96 -11.49 5.49 -18.37
N SER A 97 -10.53 5.85 -19.22
CA SER A 97 -9.82 4.96 -20.14
C SER A 97 -8.72 4.15 -19.49
N ARG A 98 -8.24 4.56 -18.30
CA ARG A 98 -7.07 4.00 -17.61
C ARG A 98 -5.76 4.16 -18.37
N VAL A 99 -5.74 4.99 -19.41
CA VAL A 99 -4.51 5.34 -20.14
C VAL A 99 -3.60 6.14 -19.22
N ILE A 100 -2.31 5.84 -19.29
CA ILE A 100 -1.26 6.56 -18.57
C ILE A 100 -1.02 7.89 -19.30
N VAL A 101 -1.29 9.00 -18.62
CA VAL A 101 -1.01 10.36 -19.12
C VAL A 101 0.48 10.65 -19.01
N TYR A 102 1.08 10.32 -17.86
CA TYR A 102 2.53 10.34 -17.66
C TYR A 102 2.96 9.34 -16.58
N ALA A 103 4.20 8.90 -16.66
CA ALA A 103 4.89 8.16 -15.59
C ALA A 103 6.36 8.59 -15.59
N THR A 104 6.78 9.31 -14.55
CA THR A 104 8.09 9.98 -14.51
C THR A 104 8.80 9.71 -13.20
N LEU A 105 10.05 9.25 -13.29
CA LEU A 105 10.95 9.13 -12.14
C LEU A 105 11.57 10.49 -11.86
N THR A 106 11.51 10.92 -10.60
CA THR A 106 12.12 12.17 -10.13
C THR A 106 12.87 11.90 -8.84
N ASP A 107 13.73 12.84 -8.44
CA ASP A 107 14.53 12.78 -7.22
C ASP A 107 13.89 13.53 -6.04
N ASN A 108 12.65 14.00 -6.20
CA ASN A 108 11.97 14.84 -5.24
C ASN A 108 10.44 14.61 -5.24
N ASN A 109 9.76 15.14 -4.22
CA ASN A 109 8.30 15.06 -4.06
C ASN A 109 7.67 16.45 -3.92
N ARG A 110 8.17 17.42 -4.67
CA ARG A 110 7.71 18.81 -4.58
C ARG A 110 6.46 19.02 -5.43
N ALA A 111 5.61 19.95 -4.99
CA ALA A 111 4.36 20.28 -5.69
C ALA A 111 4.61 20.93 -7.07
N ASP A 112 5.70 21.70 -7.21
CA ASP A 112 6.11 22.32 -8.48
C ASP A 112 6.39 21.27 -9.56
N THR A 113 7.06 20.18 -9.21
CA THR A 113 7.37 19.05 -10.10
C THR A 113 6.08 18.36 -10.56
N VAL A 114 5.14 18.13 -9.65
CA VAL A 114 3.84 17.52 -10.01
C VAL A 114 3.03 18.46 -10.92
N LEU A 115 3.05 19.77 -10.65
CA LEU A 115 2.39 20.77 -11.50
C LEU A 115 3.00 20.80 -12.91
N GLU A 116 4.32 20.76 -13.03
CA GLU A 116 5.00 20.73 -14.33
C GLU A 116 4.63 19.48 -15.14
N LEU A 117 4.61 18.31 -14.50
CA LEU A 117 4.19 17.06 -15.13
C LEU A 117 2.72 17.10 -15.57
N PHE A 118 1.85 17.71 -14.75
CA PHE A 118 0.45 17.92 -15.11
C PHE A 118 0.30 18.81 -16.35
N ILE A 119 0.97 19.96 -16.38
CA ILE A 119 0.93 20.88 -17.53
C ILE A 119 1.43 20.18 -18.80
N LYS A 120 2.54 19.43 -18.72
CA LYS A 120 3.06 18.64 -19.85
C LYS A 120 2.05 17.59 -20.33
N GLY A 121 1.34 16.93 -19.41
CA GLY A 121 0.29 15.97 -19.74
C GLY A 121 -0.93 16.60 -20.41
N VAL A 122 -1.34 17.79 -19.97
CA VAL A 122 -2.41 18.56 -20.63
C VAL A 122 -2.01 18.95 -22.04
N GLN A 123 -0.79 19.46 -22.21
CA GLN A 123 -0.27 19.84 -23.52
C GLN A 123 -0.23 18.65 -24.47
N SER A 124 0.36 17.51 -24.06
CA SER A 124 0.50 16.34 -24.94
C SER A 124 -0.84 15.77 -25.41
N LEU A 125 -1.88 15.80 -24.57
CA LEU A 125 -3.21 15.29 -24.91
C LEU A 125 -4.05 16.30 -25.70
N ALA A 126 -3.82 17.61 -25.54
CA ALA A 126 -4.48 18.64 -26.32
C ALA A 126 -4.08 18.58 -27.81
N TYR A 127 -2.81 18.26 -28.10
CA TYR A 127 -2.33 18.09 -29.48
C TYR A 127 -2.82 16.80 -30.18
N LEU A 128 -3.48 15.89 -29.46
CA LEU A 128 -4.03 14.64 -30.02
C LEU A 128 -5.53 14.75 -30.37
N GLN A 129 -6.13 15.92 -30.15
CA GLN A 129 -7.54 16.19 -30.48
C GLN A 129 -7.72 17.07 -31.73
N GLU A 130 -6.62 17.46 -32.40
CA GLU A 130 -6.58 18.03 -33.76
C GLU A 130 -6.11 16.98 -34.77
#